data_AF-A0A645J8A2-F1
#
_entry.id   AF-A0A645J8A2-F1
#
_cell.length_a   1.000
_cell.length_b   1.000
_cell.length_c   1.000
_cell.angle_alpha   90.00
_cell.angle_beta   90.00
_cell.angle_gamma   90.00
#
_symmetry.space_group_name_H-M   'P 1'
#
loop_
_entity.id
_entity.type
_entity.pdbx_description
1 polymer ?
#
loop_
_entity_poly.entity_id
_entity_poly.type
_entity_poly.pdbx_seq_one_letter_code
_entity_poly.pdbx_strand_id
1 'polypeptide(L)'
;MGHEIACHGKHHELVYEVSAEEFRKRIGECKQTLEEITGEPVKGYRAPCFSMENEKLDVLWDLGFNYDASLIRFKEHKLYNVMDMSSFKNIESMVYKKEDKYEFETPTLDIMGKSIPISGGGYFRLFPLWLMKYFMKKHWEKEDNFIFYIHPFEVEIQIYFLN
;
A
#
# COMPACT_ATOMS: atom_id res chain seq x y z
N MET A 1 20.70 -11.96 3.76
CA MET A 1 19.49 -11.49 3.06
C MET A 1 18.59 -10.89 4.13
N GLY A 2 18.35 -9.58 4.06
CA GLY A 2 17.49 -8.86 4.99
C GLY A 2 16.14 -8.55 4.35
N HIS A 3 15.19 -8.06 5.16
CA HIS A 3 13.93 -7.52 4.68
C HIS A 3 14.10 -6.03 4.35
N GLU A 4 13.44 -5.56 3.29
CA GLU A 4 13.37 -4.12 2.99
C GLU A 4 12.50 -3.40 4.02
N ILE A 5 12.96 -2.23 4.46
CA ILE A 5 12.18 -1.30 5.29
C ILE A 5 11.75 -0.14 4.39
N ALA A 6 10.44 0.06 4.27
CA ALA A 6 9.80 1.13 3.51
C ALA A 6 9.13 2.14 4.46
N CYS A 7 8.89 3.35 3.96
CA CYS A 7 8.25 4.41 4.74
C CYS A 7 6.72 4.27 4.74
N HIS A 8 6.09 4.38 5.92
CA HIS A 8 4.63 4.42 6.08
C HIS A 8 4.15 5.71 6.77
N GLY A 9 5.02 6.73 6.82
CA GLY A 9 4.83 7.92 7.65
C GLY A 9 4.95 7.62 9.15
N LYS A 10 4.78 8.66 9.98
CA LYS A 10 4.99 8.58 11.44
C LYS A 10 3.70 8.55 12.25
N HIS A 11 2.68 9.28 11.81
CA HIS A 11 1.46 9.53 12.59
C HIS A 11 0.20 8.92 11.98
N HIS A 12 0.34 8.08 10.95
CA HIS A 12 -0.77 7.41 10.27
C HIS A 12 -1.86 8.39 9.80
N GLU A 13 -1.42 9.50 9.22
CA GLU A 13 -2.29 10.59 8.75
C GLU A 13 -2.84 10.28 7.36
N LEU A 14 -4.05 10.77 7.08
CA LEU A 14 -4.64 10.65 5.75
C LEU A 14 -3.93 11.63 4.82
N VAL A 15 -3.33 11.10 3.77
CA VAL A 15 -2.41 11.83 2.91
C VAL A 15 -3.11 13.00 2.20
N TYR A 16 -4.36 12.83 1.78
CA TYR A 16 -5.18 13.91 1.20
C TYR A 16 -5.58 15.03 2.18
N GLU A 17 -5.42 14.85 3.50
CA GLU A 17 -5.70 15.90 4.50
C GLU A 17 -4.50 16.80 4.80
N VAL A 18 -3.31 16.40 4.37
CA VAL A 18 -2.05 17.11 4.59
C VAL A 18 -1.71 17.93 3.35
N SER A 19 -1.12 19.12 3.48
CA SER A 19 -0.66 19.88 2.30
C SER A 19 0.55 19.20 1.65
N ALA A 20 0.82 19.46 0.37
CA ALA A 20 2.00 18.93 -0.31
C ALA A 20 3.32 19.35 0.36
N GLU A 21 3.40 20.59 0.86
CA GLU A 21 4.57 21.10 1.60
C GLU A 21 4.79 20.35 2.92
N GLU A 22 3.72 20.17 3.71
CA GLU A 22 3.82 19.47 4.98
C GLU A 22 4.07 17.97 4.77
N PHE A 23 3.48 17.38 3.72
CA PHE A 23 3.78 16.00 3.30
C PHE A 23 5.27 15.85 2.94
N ARG A 24 5.83 16.77 2.13
CA ARG A 24 7.26 16.76 1.79
C ARG A 24 8.13 16.77 3.03
N LYS A 25 7.86 17.70 3.96
CA LYS A 25 8.61 17.83 5.20
C LYS A 25 8.52 16.56 6.04
N ARG A 26 7.31 16.10 6.35
CA ARG A 26 7.07 14.94 7.24
C ARG A 26 7.64 13.66 6.66
N ILE A 27 7.42 13.39 5.38
CA ILE A 27 7.89 12.16 4.74
C ILE A 27 9.40 12.22 4.52
N GLY A 28 9.97 13.38 4.21
CA GLY A 28 11.42 13.58 4.16
C GLY A 28 12.10 13.29 5.52
N GLU A 29 11.57 13.84 6.62
CA GLU A 29 12.05 13.57 7.97
C GLU A 29 11.91 12.07 8.34
N CYS A 30 10.79 11.44 7.98
CA CYS A 30 10.59 10.00 8.20
C CYS A 30 11.62 9.16 7.42
N LYS A 31 11.84 9.49 6.14
CA LYS A 31 12.80 8.81 5.29
C LYS A 31 14.20 8.88 5.90
N GLN A 32 14.66 10.10 6.23
CA GLN A 32 15.96 10.32 6.84
C GLN A 32 16.11 9.51 8.14
N THR A 33 15.12 9.58 9.04
CA THR A 33 15.15 8.85 10.31
C THR A 33 15.27 7.34 10.08
N LEU A 34 14.52 6.79 9.13
CA LEU A 34 14.59 5.36 8.81
C LEU A 34 15.96 4.98 8.23
N GLU A 35 16.50 5.75 7.31
CA GLU A 35 17.83 5.52 6.72
C GLU A 35 18.95 5.61 7.77
N GLU A 36 18.85 6.52 8.74
CA GLU A 36 19.77 6.62 9.87
C GLU A 36 19.69 5.39 10.80
N ILE A 37 18.50 4.85 11.02
CA ILE A 37 18.29 3.67 11.87
C ILE A 37 18.76 2.38 11.17
N THR A 38 18.42 2.23 9.89
CA THR A 38 18.71 0.99 9.14
C THR A 38 20.11 0.97 8.54
N GLY A 39 20.71 2.13 8.29
CA GLY A 39 21.95 2.27 7.51
C GLY A 39 21.76 1.99 6.02
N GLU A 40 20.53 1.86 5.54
CA GLU A 40 20.17 1.44 4.19
C GLU A 40 19.18 2.45 3.55
N PRO A 41 19.26 2.71 2.23
CA PRO A 41 18.34 3.61 1.56
C PRO A 41 16.88 3.13 1.62
N VAL A 42 15.95 4.05 1.89
CA VAL A 42 14.51 3.78 1.91
C VAL A 42 13.92 4.13 0.56
N LYS A 43 13.53 3.09 -0.18
CA LYS A 43 13.11 3.20 -1.60
C LYS A 43 11.59 3.19 -1.77
N GLY A 44 10.88 2.54 -0.85
CA GLY A 44 9.44 2.38 -0.90
C GLY A 44 8.67 3.33 0.00
N TYR A 45 7.47 3.70 -0.44
CA TYR A 45 6.45 4.32 0.38
C TYR A 45 5.13 3.54 0.31
N ARG A 46 4.32 3.66 1.37
CA ARG A 46 2.89 3.30 1.36
C ARG A 46 2.15 4.31 2.22
N ALA A 47 1.07 4.87 1.70
CA ALA A 47 0.18 5.77 2.41
C ALA A 47 -0.65 5.01 3.46
N PRO A 48 -0.78 5.56 4.68
CA PRO A 48 -1.80 5.13 5.63
C PRO A 48 -3.18 5.08 4.98
N CYS A 49 -3.97 4.04 5.30
CA CYS A 49 -5.32 3.86 4.76
C CYS A 49 -5.43 3.90 3.22
N PHE A 50 -4.37 3.62 2.44
CA PHE A 50 -4.41 3.79 0.99
C PHE A 50 -4.91 5.18 0.56
N SER A 51 -4.60 6.20 1.36
CA SER A 51 -5.12 7.57 1.20
C SER A 51 -4.30 8.42 0.21
N MET A 52 -3.40 7.79 -0.55
CA MET A 52 -2.48 8.47 -1.46
C MET A 52 -3.22 9.20 -2.57
N GLU A 53 -2.64 10.28 -3.08
CA GLU A 53 -3.19 11.04 -4.20
C GLU A 53 -2.09 11.44 -5.20
N ASN A 54 -2.51 11.69 -6.44
CA ASN A 54 -1.60 11.94 -7.55
C ASN A 54 -0.66 13.13 -7.33
N GLU A 55 -1.14 14.24 -6.74
CA GLU A 55 -0.31 15.42 -6.47
C GLU A 55 0.89 15.09 -5.57
N LYS A 56 0.70 14.18 -4.61
CA LYS A 56 1.73 13.80 -3.64
C LYS A 56 2.67 12.70 -4.13
N LEU A 57 2.36 12.05 -5.26
CA LEU A 57 3.30 11.15 -5.92
C LEU A 57 4.55 11.91 -6.40
N ASP A 58 4.36 13.09 -7.01
CA ASP A 58 5.50 13.90 -7.48
C ASP A 58 6.39 14.33 -6.31
N VAL A 59 5.81 14.61 -5.15
CA VAL A 59 6.57 14.88 -3.91
C VAL A 59 7.38 13.67 -3.45
N LEU A 60 6.84 12.44 -3.54
CA LEU A 60 7.61 11.23 -3.23
C LEU A 60 8.80 11.05 -4.18
N TRP A 61 8.58 11.31 -5.47
CA TRP A 61 9.64 11.21 -6.47
C TRP A 61 10.75 12.24 -6.23
N ASP A 62 10.39 13.48 -5.88
CA ASP A 62 11.34 14.53 -5.48
C ASP A 62 12.18 14.12 -4.26
N LEU A 63 11.57 13.41 -3.30
CA LEU A 63 12.25 12.88 -2.11
C LEU A 63 13.10 11.63 -2.43
N GLY A 64 13.16 11.19 -3.68
CA GLY A 64 13.98 10.08 -4.14
C GLY A 64 13.44 8.71 -3.76
N PHE A 65 12.13 8.56 -3.57
CA PHE A 65 11.50 7.23 -3.55
C PHE A 65 11.47 6.64 -4.97
N ASN A 66 11.46 5.31 -5.06
CA ASN A 66 11.43 4.57 -6.31
C ASN A 66 10.05 3.98 -6.58
N TYR A 67 9.27 3.72 -5.53
CA TYR A 67 7.93 3.20 -5.67
C TYR A 67 6.98 3.63 -4.56
N ASP A 68 5.69 3.66 -4.89
CA ASP A 68 4.58 3.64 -3.94
C ASP A 68 3.78 2.33 -4.09
N ALA A 69 3.17 1.92 -2.99
CA ALA A 69 2.37 0.70 -2.91
C ALA A 69 1.01 0.97 -2.25
N SER A 70 0.42 2.14 -2.55
CA SER A 70 -0.86 2.60 -2.00
C SER A 70 -2.02 2.44 -2.97
N LEU A 71 -1.76 2.12 -4.24
CA LEU A 71 -2.81 1.96 -5.22
C LEU A 71 -3.74 0.80 -4.85
N ILE A 72 -5.02 1.09 -4.72
CA ILE A 72 -6.08 0.10 -4.53
C ILE A 72 -7.34 0.55 -5.26
N ARG A 73 -8.00 -0.37 -5.97
CA ARG A 73 -9.30 -0.09 -6.60
C ARG A 73 -10.43 -0.38 -5.62
N PHE A 74 -10.60 0.41 -4.56
CA PHE A 74 -11.74 0.26 -3.64
C PHE A 74 -12.24 1.60 -3.10
N LYS A 75 -13.21 2.19 -3.81
CA LYS A 75 -13.74 3.53 -3.53
C LYS A 75 -14.78 3.57 -2.42
N GLU A 76 -15.34 2.42 -2.04
CA GLU A 76 -16.42 2.33 -1.07
C GLU A 76 -15.93 2.52 0.38
N HIS A 77 -14.62 2.44 0.62
CA HIS A 77 -14.05 2.71 1.94
C HIS A 77 -13.86 4.22 2.15
N LYS A 78 -14.38 4.74 3.26
CA LYS A 78 -14.41 6.19 3.55
C LYS A 78 -13.05 6.87 3.64
N LEU A 79 -12.00 6.10 3.92
CA LEU A 79 -10.64 6.61 4.14
C LEU A 79 -9.70 6.38 2.94
N TYR A 80 -10.17 5.64 1.93
CA TYR A 80 -9.31 5.24 0.82
C TYR A 80 -9.42 6.28 -0.28
N ASN A 81 -8.34 6.40 -1.06
CA ASN A 81 -8.36 7.16 -2.29
C ASN A 81 -7.97 6.26 -3.45
N VAL A 82 -8.59 6.49 -4.61
CA VAL A 82 -8.27 5.75 -5.84
C VAL A 82 -7.52 6.71 -6.76
N MET A 83 -6.22 6.49 -6.89
CA MET A 83 -5.36 7.32 -7.73
C MET A 83 -5.66 7.14 -9.22
N ASP A 84 -5.50 8.20 -10.01
CA ASP A 84 -5.54 8.11 -11.47
C ASP A 84 -4.20 7.58 -12.01
N MET A 85 -4.25 6.44 -12.68
CA MET A 85 -3.08 5.79 -13.28
C MET A 85 -2.94 6.06 -14.78
N SER A 86 -3.72 6.99 -15.35
CA SER A 86 -3.71 7.32 -16.79
C SER A 86 -2.34 7.74 -17.32
N SER A 87 -1.52 8.38 -16.49
CA SER A 87 -0.14 8.79 -16.82
C SER A 87 0.91 7.69 -16.63
N PHE A 88 0.52 6.54 -16.07
CA PHE A 88 1.38 5.39 -15.87
C PHE A 88 1.07 4.30 -16.90
N LYS A 89 2.12 3.60 -17.34
CA LYS A 89 1.98 2.41 -18.18
C LYS A 89 1.88 1.18 -17.28
N ASN A 90 0.84 0.35 -17.46
CA ASN A 90 0.84 -1.00 -16.91
C ASN A 90 1.92 -1.83 -17.63
N ILE A 91 2.93 -2.30 -16.89
CA ILE A 91 4.08 -3.03 -17.45
C ILE A 91 4.08 -4.51 -17.06
N GLU A 92 3.38 -4.86 -16.00
CA GLU A 92 3.21 -6.21 -15.49
C GLU A 92 1.89 -6.27 -14.72
N SER A 93 1.39 -7.48 -14.43
CA SER A 93 0.26 -7.70 -13.55
C SER A 93 0.44 -6.89 -12.25
N MET A 94 -0.51 -5.99 -11.97
CA MET A 94 -0.52 -5.13 -10.78
C MET A 94 0.66 -4.16 -10.62
N VAL A 95 1.49 -3.95 -11.67
CA VAL A 95 2.63 -3.02 -11.63
C VAL A 95 2.50 -1.98 -12.73
N TYR A 96 2.52 -0.72 -12.31
CA TYR A 96 2.44 0.44 -13.20
C TYR A 96 3.74 1.24 -13.11
N LYS A 97 4.11 1.90 -14.21
CA LYS A 97 5.38 2.60 -14.34
C LYS A 97 5.24 3.95 -15.03
N LYS A 98 5.88 4.97 -14.48
CA LYS A 98 6.09 6.29 -15.08
C LYS A 98 7.58 6.59 -14.99
N GLU A 99 8.27 6.66 -16.13
CA GLU A 99 9.72 6.83 -16.20
C GLU A 99 10.49 5.75 -15.41
N ASP A 100 11.18 6.08 -14.32
CA ASP A 100 11.88 5.16 -13.43
C ASP A 100 11.10 4.88 -12.12
N LYS A 101 9.86 5.35 -12.02
CA LYS A 101 9.00 5.26 -10.84
C LYS A 101 7.92 4.19 -11.01
N TYR A 102 7.62 3.48 -9.93
CA TYR A 102 6.72 2.33 -9.93
C TYR A 102 5.55 2.51 -8.97
N GLU A 103 4.39 2.00 -9.37
CA GLU A 103 3.22 1.86 -8.53
C GLU A 103 2.80 0.41 -8.45
N PHE A 104 2.61 -0.05 -7.22
CA PHE A 104 2.19 -1.41 -6.92
C PHE A 104 0.74 -1.42 -6.49
N GLU A 105 -0.11 -2.00 -7.34
CA GLU A 105 -1.52 -2.15 -7.04
C GLU A 105 -1.77 -3.30 -6.08
N THR A 106 -2.62 -3.03 -5.10
CA THR A 106 -3.10 -3.98 -4.13
C THR A 106 -4.32 -4.74 -4.68
N PRO A 107 -4.31 -6.10 -4.69
CA PRO A 107 -5.37 -6.92 -5.24
C PRO A 107 -6.80 -6.61 -4.78
N THR A 108 -7.68 -6.41 -5.75
CA THR A 108 -9.13 -6.36 -5.58
C THR A 108 -9.79 -7.30 -6.60
N LEU A 109 -11.00 -7.79 -6.29
CA LEU A 109 -11.78 -8.66 -7.16
C LEU A 109 -13.12 -8.03 -7.48
N ASP A 110 -13.42 -7.88 -8.76
CA ASP A 110 -14.70 -7.32 -9.21
C ASP A 110 -15.84 -8.33 -9.01
N ILE A 111 -16.74 -8.03 -8.09
CA ILE A 111 -17.93 -8.81 -7.76
C ILE A 111 -19.15 -7.89 -7.84
N MET A 112 -20.09 -8.20 -8.73
CA MET A 112 -21.35 -7.45 -8.90
C MET A 112 -21.14 -5.94 -9.09
N GLY A 113 -20.11 -5.55 -9.85
CA GLY A 113 -19.79 -4.15 -10.14
C GLY A 113 -19.07 -3.40 -9.02
N LYS A 114 -18.61 -4.10 -7.98
CA LYS A 114 -17.78 -3.55 -6.90
C LYS A 114 -16.45 -4.27 -6.82
N SER A 115 -15.38 -3.54 -6.55
CA SER A 115 -14.02 -4.07 -6.48
C SER A 115 -13.70 -4.43 -5.03
N ILE A 116 -13.90 -5.69 -4.64
CA ILE A 116 -13.75 -6.15 -3.26
C ILE A 116 -12.27 -6.36 -2.94
N PRO A 117 -11.72 -5.77 -1.86
CA PRO A 117 -10.33 -6.01 -1.47
C PRO A 117 -10.10 -7.44 -1.01
N ILE A 118 -9.01 -8.05 -1.49
CA ILE A 118 -8.66 -9.44 -1.19
C ILE A 118 -7.20 -9.58 -0.72
N SER A 119 -6.54 -8.46 -0.46
CA SER A 119 -5.11 -8.32 -0.31
C SER A 119 -4.56 -8.46 1.11
N GLY A 120 -5.41 -8.77 2.10
CA GLY A 120 -4.97 -8.93 3.49
C GLY A 120 -5.69 -8.00 4.47
N GLY A 121 -4.98 -7.64 5.53
CA GLY A 121 -5.43 -6.65 6.50
C GLY A 121 -6.76 -6.98 7.18
N GLY A 122 -7.60 -5.94 7.34
CA GLY A 122 -8.96 -6.09 7.88
C GLY A 122 -9.84 -7.07 7.09
N TYR A 123 -9.68 -7.14 5.77
CA TYR A 123 -10.49 -8.03 4.93
C TYR A 123 -10.16 -9.50 5.17
N PHE A 124 -8.89 -9.81 5.37
CA PHE A 124 -8.47 -11.17 5.73
C PHE A 124 -9.03 -11.62 7.09
N ARG A 125 -9.20 -10.69 8.05
CA ARG A 125 -9.86 -10.99 9.33
C ARG A 125 -11.38 -11.14 9.21
N LEU A 126 -12.01 -10.40 8.28
CA LEU A 126 -13.47 -10.40 8.12
C LEU A 126 -13.98 -11.63 7.36
N PHE A 127 -13.23 -12.11 6.37
CA PHE A 127 -13.66 -13.22 5.53
C PHE A 127 -13.18 -14.58 6.07
N PRO A 128 -14.02 -15.62 6.05
CA PRO A 128 -13.57 -16.99 6.32
C PRO A 128 -12.46 -17.43 5.35
N LEU A 129 -11.51 -18.23 5.85
CA LEU A 129 -10.36 -18.67 5.04
C LEU A 129 -10.73 -19.38 3.74
N TRP A 130 -11.81 -20.16 3.72
CA TRP A 130 -12.27 -20.83 2.49
C TRP A 130 -12.70 -19.82 1.42
N LEU A 131 -13.31 -18.70 1.84
CA LEU A 131 -13.76 -17.65 0.96
C LEU A 131 -12.56 -16.83 0.44
N MET A 132 -11.60 -16.52 1.31
CA MET A 132 -10.34 -15.90 0.89
C MET A 132 -9.61 -16.75 -0.14
N LYS A 133 -9.47 -18.06 0.09
CA LYS A 133 -8.87 -18.98 -0.90
C LYS A 133 -9.61 -18.97 -2.23
N TYR A 134 -10.94 -18.91 -2.20
CA TYR A 134 -11.74 -18.80 -3.41
C TYR A 134 -11.45 -17.49 -4.16
N PHE A 135 -11.43 -16.35 -3.45
CA PHE A 135 -11.12 -15.06 -4.06
C PHE A 135 -9.71 -14.99 -4.65
N MET A 136 -8.71 -15.51 -3.94
CA MET A 136 -7.35 -15.55 -4.45
C MET A 136 -7.26 -16.44 -5.70
N LYS A 137 -7.90 -17.62 -5.70
CA LYS A 137 -7.97 -18.47 -6.90
C LYS A 137 -8.62 -17.75 -8.08
N LYS A 138 -9.67 -16.96 -7.82
CA LYS A 138 -10.33 -16.15 -8.85
C LYS A 138 -9.46 -15.02 -9.38
N HIS A 139 -8.66 -14.39 -8.53
CA HIS A 139 -7.65 -13.41 -8.93
C HIS A 139 -6.61 -14.00 -9.90
N TRP A 140 -6.09 -15.18 -9.58
CA TRP A 140 -5.14 -15.90 -10.45
C TRP A 140 -5.69 -16.36 -11.80
N GLU A 141 -6.99 -16.24 -12.06
CA GLU A 141 -7.54 -16.46 -13.41
C GLU A 141 -7.24 -15.28 -14.36
N LYS A 142 -6.87 -14.11 -13.82
CA LYS A 142 -6.68 -12.87 -14.59
C LYS A 142 -5.34 -12.17 -14.36
N GLU A 143 -4.76 -12.34 -13.17
CA GLU A 143 -3.58 -11.63 -12.72
C GLU A 143 -2.53 -12.63 -12.25
N ASP A 144 -1.27 -12.44 -12.65
CA ASP A 144 -0.16 -13.31 -12.28
C ASP A 144 0.42 -12.94 -10.90
N ASN A 145 0.33 -11.66 -10.53
CA ASN A 145 0.90 -11.13 -9.30
C ASN A 145 -0.14 -10.99 -8.20
N PHE A 146 0.29 -11.23 -6.96
CA PHE A 146 -0.55 -11.10 -5.77
C PHE A 146 0.22 -10.42 -4.63
N ILE A 147 -0.11 -9.17 -4.33
CA ILE A 147 0.45 -8.45 -3.18
C ILE A 147 -0.42 -8.72 -1.97
N PHE A 148 0.16 -9.34 -0.95
CA PHE A 148 -0.48 -9.56 0.34
C PHE A 148 0.16 -8.67 1.40
N TYR A 149 -0.65 -8.02 2.23
CA TYR A 149 -0.17 -7.23 3.36
C TYR A 149 -0.78 -7.73 4.66
N ILE A 150 0.05 -7.74 5.70
CA ILE A 150 -0.33 -8.07 7.06
C ILE A 150 0.24 -7.06 8.03
N HIS A 151 -0.45 -6.88 9.15
CA HIS A 151 0.09 -6.16 10.29
C HIS A 151 0.71 -7.14 11.29
N PRO A 152 1.76 -6.75 12.04
CA PRO A 152 2.32 -7.61 13.09
C PRO A 152 1.26 -8.12 14.08
N PHE A 153 0.29 -7.29 14.47
CA PHE A 153 -0.77 -7.69 15.40
C PHE A 153 -1.79 -8.68 14.80
N GLU A 154 -1.80 -8.92 13.48
CA GLU A 154 -2.62 -9.98 12.87
C GLU A 154 -2.01 -11.36 13.05
N VAL A 155 -0.70 -11.43 13.29
CA VAL A 155 0.05 -12.68 13.52
C VAL A 155 0.42 -12.87 14.98
N GLU A 156 0.27 -11.85 15.81
CA GLU A 156 0.38 -11.99 17.26
C GLU A 156 -0.73 -12.90 17.78
N ILE A 157 -0.34 -14.10 18.21
CA ILE A 157 -1.14 -14.90 19.12
C ILE A 157 -1.18 -14.11 20.43
N GLN A 158 -2.36 -13.56 20.79
CA GLN A 158 -2.58 -13.13 22.16
C GLN A 158 -2.45 -14.36 23.06
N ILE A 159 -1.26 -14.55 23.63
CA ILE A 159 -1.10 -15.34 24.85
C ILE A 159 -1.81 -14.52 25.91
N TYR A 160 -3.10 -14.81 26.13
CA TYR A 160 -3.78 -14.36 27.33
C TYR A 160 -3.01 -14.95 28.51
N PHE A 161 -2.13 -14.16 29.13
CA PHE A 161 -1.80 -14.38 30.52
C PHE A 161 -3.09 -14.12 31.28
N LEU A 162 -3.79 -15.21 31.62
CA LEU A 162 -4.80 -15.24 32.65
C LEU A 162 -4.09 -14.80 33.94
N ASN A 163 -4.25 -13.52 34.30
CA ASN A 163 -4.10 -13.05 35.66
C ASN A 163 -5.47 -13.10 36.34
#